data_AF-A0A4Q4D6J1-F1
#
_entry.id   AF-A0A4Q4D6J1-F1
#
_cell.length_a   1.000
_cell.length_b   1.000
_cell.length_c   1.000
_cell.angle_alpha   90.00
_cell.angle_beta   90.00
_cell.angle_gamma   90.00
#
_symmetry.space_group_name_H-M   'P 1'
#
loop_
_entity.id
_entity.type
_entity.pdbx_description
1 polymer ?
#
loop_
_entity_poly.entity_id
_entity_poly.type
_entity_poly.pdbx_seq_one_letter_code
_entity_poly.pdbx_strand_id
1 'polypeptide(L)' 'VRQFLAARLVDHMNVVQVPIVLGRGAHLWSGLEGLEADYDVEVVASPSGVTHLTFEKKTP' A
#
# COMPACT_ATOMS: atom_id res chain seq x y z
N VAL A 1 -3.08 -1.51 11.45
CA VAL A 1 -2.14 -1.06 10.39
C VAL A 1 -2.44 0.37 9.96
N ARG A 2 -3.68 0.71 9.55
CA ARG A 2 -4.04 2.08 9.15
C ARG A 2 -3.61 3.17 10.14
N GLN A 3 -3.77 2.95 11.45
CA GLN A 3 -3.37 3.94 12.44
C GLN A 3 -1.84 4.19 12.47
N PHE A 4 -1.04 3.19 12.12
CA PHE A 4 0.42 3.33 12.05
C PHE A 4 0.85 4.00 10.75
N LEU A 5 0.18 3.69 9.63
CA LEU A 5 0.39 4.37 8.36
C LEU A 5 0.05 5.86 8.46
N ALA A 6 -1.12 6.20 9.05
CA ALA A 6 -1.53 7.58 9.28
C ALA A 6 -0.56 8.33 10.22
N ALA A 7 0.03 7.64 11.20
CA ALA A 7 1.03 8.18 12.10
C ALA A 7 2.47 8.16 11.53
N ARG A 8 2.67 7.70 10.28
CA ARG A 8 3.99 7.56 9.63
C ARG A 8 4.98 6.66 10.39
N LEU A 9 4.48 5.62 11.04
CA LEU A 9 5.25 4.68 11.87
C LEU A 9 5.61 3.38 11.15
N VAL A 10 5.29 3.25 9.87
CA VAL A 10 5.67 2.10 9.05
C VAL A 10 6.78 2.55 8.13
N ASP A 11 7.93 1.89 8.17
CA ASP A 11 9.06 2.26 7.30
C ASP A 11 8.99 1.50 5.95
N HIS A 12 8.52 0.26 5.97
CA HIS A 12 8.39 -0.60 4.80
C HIS A 12 7.03 -1.32 4.77
N MET A 13 6.37 -1.35 3.60
CA MET A 13 5.13 -2.09 3.40
C MET A 13 5.09 -2.75 2.02
N ASN A 14 4.82 -4.06 1.98
CA ASN A 14 4.58 -4.81 0.74
C ASN A 14 3.12 -5.26 0.69
N VAL A 15 2.39 -4.83 -0.34
CA VAL A 15 0.99 -5.18 -0.57
C VAL A 15 0.86 -5.93 -1.88
N VAL A 16 0.21 -7.11 -1.84
CA VAL A 16 -0.10 -7.91 -3.02
C VAL A 16 -1.54 -7.67 -3.44
N GLN A 17 -1.72 -7.05 -4.60
CA GLN A 17 -3.02 -6.81 -5.20
C GLN A 17 -3.42 -7.96 -6.12
N VAL A 18 -4.52 -8.63 -5.76
CA VAL A 18 -5.16 -9.66 -6.59
C VAL A 18 -6.14 -8.98 -7.56
N PRO A 19 -6.19 -9.37 -8.85
CA PRO A 19 -7.06 -8.75 -9.84
C PRO A 19 -8.51 -9.25 -9.72
N ILE A 20 -9.17 -8.89 -8.62
CA ILE A 20 -10.57 -9.22 -8.35
C ILE A 20 -11.32 -8.00 -7.78
N VAL A 21 -12.60 -7.89 -8.11
CA VAL A 21 -13.49 -6.90 -7.52
C VAL A 21 -14.21 -7.53 -6.33
N LEU A 22 -14.01 -6.97 -5.14
CA LEU A 22 -14.75 -7.33 -3.94
C LEU A 22 -15.92 -6.35 -3.75
N GLY A 23 -17.15 -6.86 -3.68
CA GLY A 23 -18.34 -6.00 -3.51
C GLY A 23 -18.54 -5.46 -2.08
N ARG A 24 -17.81 -5.98 -1.09
CA ARG A 24 -17.83 -5.55 0.32
C ARG A 24 -16.61 -6.07 1.07
N GLY A 25 -16.27 -5.43 2.20
CA GLY A 25 -15.20 -5.88 3.07
C GLY A 25 -14.53 -4.73 3.81
N ALA A 26 -13.37 -4.99 4.41
CA ALA A 26 -12.53 -3.97 5.01
C ALA A 26 -11.68 -3.28 3.94
N HIS A 27 -11.73 -1.95 3.87
CA HIS A 27 -10.92 -1.18 2.94
C HIS A 27 -9.59 -0.78 3.61
N LEU A 28 -8.46 -1.19 3.04
CA LEU A 28 -7.14 -0.89 3.59
C LEU A 28 -6.81 0.61 3.49
N TRP A 29 -7.19 1.25 2.39
CA TRP A 29 -6.77 2.61 2.03
C TRP A 29 -7.68 3.72 2.56
N SER A 30 -8.74 3.38 3.29
CA SER A 30 -9.70 4.36 3.81
C SER A 30 -9.01 5.32 4.79
N GLY A 31 -9.11 6.63 4.53
CA GLY A 31 -8.53 7.65 5.41
C GLY A 31 -7.01 7.72 5.35
N LEU A 32 -6.41 7.26 4.26
CA LEU A 32 -4.95 7.27 4.01
C LEU A 32 -4.63 8.09 2.74
N GLU A 33 -5.43 9.12 2.46
CA GLU A 33 -5.22 10.01 1.32
C GLU A 33 -3.87 10.73 1.44
N GLY A 34 -3.12 10.82 0.33
CA GLY A 34 -1.81 11.50 0.29
C GLY A 34 -0.62 10.64 0.74
N LEU A 35 -0.78 9.32 0.89
CA LEU A 35 0.31 8.42 1.28
C LEU A 35 1.53 8.52 0.34
N GLU A 36 1.32 8.88 -0.93
CA GLU A 36 2.36 9.10 -1.93
C GLU A 36 3.31 10.27 -1.59
N ALA A 37 2.90 11.19 -0.71
CA ALA A 37 3.76 12.25 -0.23
C ALA A 37 4.86 11.72 0.72
N ASP A 38 4.55 10.68 1.47
CA ASP A 38 5.39 10.14 2.56
C ASP A 38 6.19 8.90 2.15
N TYR A 39 5.81 8.23 1.08
CA TYR A 39 6.42 6.99 0.61
C TYR A 39 6.82 7.07 -0.87
N ASP A 40 7.92 6.42 -1.21
CA ASP A 40 8.25 6.02 -2.58
C ASP A 40 7.58 4.67 -2.86
N VAL A 41 6.96 4.55 -4.04
CA VAL A 41 6.14 3.38 -4.40
C VAL A 41 6.70 2.70 -5.64
N GLU A 42 7.05 1.44 -5.51
CA GLU A 42 7.41 0.56 -6.63
C GLU A 42 6.25 -0.39 -6.92
N VAL A 43 5.95 -0.58 -8.21
CA VAL A 43 4.87 -1.44 -8.67
C VAL A 43 5.42 -2.50 -9.62
N VAL A 44 5.29 -3.77 -9.26
CA VAL A 44 5.80 -4.90 -10.05
C VAL A 44 4.69 -5.90 -10.33
N ALA A 45 4.40 -6.14 -11.59
CA ALA A 45 3.52 -7.23 -12.01
C ALA A 45 4.26 -8.57 -11.88
N SER A 46 3.63 -9.56 -11.23
CA SER A 46 4.21 -10.89 -11.10
C SER A 46 3.73 -11.84 -12.21
N PRO A 47 4.53 -12.88 -12.55
CA PRO A 47 4.06 -13.97 -13.42
C PRO A 47 2.87 -14.75 -12.85
N SER A 48 2.62 -14.68 -11.54
CA SER A 48 1.47 -15.33 -10.90
C SER A 48 0.15 -14.55 -11.07
N GLY A 49 0.17 -13.42 -11.78
CA GLY A 49 -1.03 -12.63 -12.12
C GLY A 49 -1.47 -11.67 -11.03
N VAL A 50 -0.62 -11.39 -10.03
CA VAL A 50 -0.85 -10.37 -9.00
C VAL A 50 0.09 -9.18 -9.22
N THR A 51 -0.21 -8.07 -8.57
CA THR A 51 0.67 -6.89 -8.57
C THR A 51 1.23 -6.67 -7.17
N HIS A 52 2.55 -6.60 -7.06
CA HIS A 52 3.22 -6.19 -5.83
C HIS A 52 3.37 -4.67 -5.80
N LEU A 53 2.96 -4.08 -4.69
CA LEU A 53 3.13 -2.66 -4.37
C LEU A 53 4.09 -2.60 -3.18
N THR A 54 5.30 -2.09 -3.39
CA THR A 54 6.28 -1.88 -2.34
C THR A 54 6.34 -0.41 -2.00
N PHE A 55 6.16 -0.08 -0.73
CA PHE A 55 6.23 1.27 -0.20
C PHE A 55 7.45 1.37 0.70
N GLU A 56 8.33 2.30 0.41
CA GLU A 56 9.47 2.68 1.24
C GLU A 56 9.28 4.09 1.76
N LYS A 57 9.43 4.29 3.05
CA LYS A 57 9.27 5.62 3.66
C LYS A 57 10.36 6.55 3.15
N LYS A 58 9.95 7.73 2.68
CA LYS A 58 10.89 8.76 2.24
C LYS A 58 11.75 9.20 3.41
N THR A 59 13.05 9.26 3.15
CA THR A 59 13.99 9.86 4.11
C THR A 59 13.97 11.37 3.89
N PRO A 60 13.91 12.20 4.95
CA PRO A 60 14.00 13.66 4.82
C PRO A 60 15.26 14.14 4.09
#